data_AF-A0A2E3Z670-F1
#
_entry.id   AF-A0A2E3Z670-F1
#
_cell.length_a   1.000
_cell.length_b   1.000
_cell.length_c   1.000
_cell.angle_alpha   90.00
_cell.angle_beta   90.00
_cell.angle_gamma   90.00
#
_symmetry.space_group_name_H-M   'P 1'
#
loop_
_entity.id
_entity.type
_entity.pdbx_description
1 polymer ?
#
loop_
_entity_poly.entity_id
_entity_poly.type
_entity_poly.pdbx_seq_one_letter_code
_entity_poly.pdbx_strand_id
1 'polypeptide(L)' 'MNARSSIKFLLVLVLGFPLLQTLFGWVGGLLDAMGDAGAAQVLTHINVGIRVIWLVAIVGLVVALAVGSLDETVEK' A
#
# COMPACT_ATOMS: atom_id res chain seq x y z
N MET A 1 -13.26 -14.66 5.79
CA MET A 1 -13.25 -13.52 4.85
C MET A 1 -13.54 -14.04 3.46
N ASN A 2 -14.56 -13.53 2.76
CA ASN A 2 -14.85 -13.95 1.37
C ASN A 2 -13.91 -13.23 0.38
N ALA A 3 -13.68 -13.84 -0.80
CA ALA A 3 -12.83 -13.29 -1.86
C ALA A 3 -13.20 -11.84 -2.23
N ARG A 4 -14.50 -11.52 -2.29
CA ARG A 4 -15.01 -10.16 -2.53
C ARG A 4 -14.62 -9.16 -1.43
N SER A 5 -14.53 -9.61 -0.17
CA SER A 5 -14.07 -8.77 0.95
C SER A 5 -12.55 -8.53 0.89
N SER A 6 -11.79 -9.57 0.54
CA SER A 6 -10.34 -9.47 0.36
C SER A 6 -9.96 -8.52 -0.78
N ILE A 7 -10.66 -8.57 -1.92
CA ILE A 7 -10.42 -7.64 -3.04
C ILE A 7 -10.71 -6.19 -2.64
N LYS A 8 -11.81 -5.93 -1.93
CA LYS A 8 -12.13 -4.59 -1.43
C LYS A 8 -11.06 -4.07 -0.47
N PHE A 9 -10.58 -4.92 0.44
CA PHE A 9 -9.52 -4.56 1.37
C PHE A 9 -8.21 -4.26 0.64
N LEU A 10 -7.83 -5.09 -0.34
CA LEU A 10 -6.65 -4.86 -1.18
C LEU A 10 -6.78 -3.57 -1.99
N LEU A 11 -7.96 -3.25 -2.53
CA LEU A 11 -8.21 -1.98 -3.22
C LEU A 11 -8.03 -0.77 -2.30
N VAL A 12 -8.56 -0.83 -1.08
CA VAL A 12 -8.38 0.24 -0.08
C VAL A 12 -6.91 0.42 0.26
N LEU A 13 -6.15 -0.66 0.43
CA LEU A 13 -4.72 -0.58 0.68
C LEU A 13 -3.97 0.02 -0.53
N VAL A 14 -4.25 -0.46 -1.74
CA VAL A 14 -3.57 0.03 -2.96
C VAL A 14 -3.85 1.52 -3.19
N LEU A 15 -5.04 2.02 -2.88
CA LEU A 15 -5.40 3.43 -3.03
C LEU A 15 -4.98 4.30 -1.84
N GLY A 16 -5.00 3.75 -0.63
CA GLY A 16 -4.72 4.48 0.62
C GLY A 16 -3.24 4.64 0.94
N PHE A 17 -2.42 3.62 0.64
CA PHE A 17 -0.98 3.67 0.93
C PHE A 17 -0.23 4.80 0.21
N PRO A 18 -0.51 5.14 -1.06
CA PRO A 18 0.12 6.30 -1.72
C PRO A 18 -0.13 7.60 -0.96
N LEU A 19 -1.33 7.82 -0.42
CA LEU A 19 -1.66 9.01 0.36
C LEU A 19 -0.86 9.05 1.67
N LEU A 20 -0.72 7.91 2.35
CA LEU A 20 0.13 7.80 3.54
C LEU A 20 1.59 8.10 3.21
N GLN A 21 2.14 7.60 2.09
CA GLN A 21 3.52 7.90 1.69
C GLN A 21 3.75 9.40 1.48
N THR A 22 2.81 10.10 0.84
CA THR A 22 2.90 11.55 0.63
C THR A 22 2.90 12.31 1.96
N LEU A 23 2.03 11.90 2.89
CA LEU A 23 1.99 12.43 4.25
C LEU A 23 3.30 12.20 5.00
N PHE A 24 3.83 10.98 4.98
CA PHE A 24 5.10 10.65 5.63
C PHE A 24 6.28 11.42 5.04
N GLY A 25 6.32 11.59 3.71
CA GLY A 25 7.33 12.40 3.05
C GLY A 25 7.25 13.88 3.45
N TRP A 26 6.03 14.43 3.54
CA TRP A 26 5.81 15.80 3.99
C TRP A 26 6.23 16.01 5.46
N VAL A 27 5.82 15.11 6.36
CA VAL A 27 6.21 15.17 7.78
C VAL A 27 7.73 15.00 7.92
N GLY A 28 8.35 14.08 7.16
CA GLY A 28 9.79 13.90 7.15
C GLY A 28 10.55 15.15 6.75
N GLY A 29 10.11 15.84 5.68
CA GLY A 29 10.69 17.12 5.27
C GLY A 29 10.50 18.24 6.30
N LEU A 30 9.37 18.24 7.03
CA LEU A 30 9.14 19.18 8.11
C LEU A 30 10.09 18.94 9.29
N LEU A 31 10.30 17.69 9.69
CA LEU A 31 11.22 17.34 10.79
C LEU A 31 12.67 17.65 10.42
N ASP A 32 13.06 17.40 9.17
CA ASP A 32 14.38 17.76 8.66
C ASP A 32 14.59 19.29 8.70
N ALA A 33 13.58 20.07 8.29
CA ALA A 33 13.61 21.53 8.38
C ALA A 33 13.66 22.06 9.83
N MET A 34 13.16 21.28 10.80
CA MET A 34 13.26 21.59 12.23
C MET A 34 14.61 21.20 12.85
N GLY A 35 15.51 20.59 12.06
CA GLY A 35 16.81 20.10 12.52
C GLY A 35 16.77 18.73 13.19
N ASP A 36 15.62 18.04 13.18
CA ASP A 36 15.47 16.67 13.70
C ASP A 36 15.71 15.63 12.60
N ALA A 37 16.97 15.54 12.18
CA ALA A 37 17.40 14.59 11.16
C ALA A 37 17.18 13.12 11.59
N GLY A 38 17.19 12.83 12.89
CA GLY A 38 16.97 11.49 13.43
C GLY A 38 15.56 11.01 13.16
N ALA A 39 14.55 11.82 13.51
CA ALA A 39 13.16 11.47 13.24
C ALA A 39 12.82 11.46 11.75
N ALA A 40 13.39 12.37 10.95
CA ALA A 40 13.23 12.38 9.49
C ALA A 40 13.77 11.08 8.84
N GLN A 41 14.90 10.56 9.33
CA GLN A 41 15.48 9.31 8.83
C GLN A 41 14.62 8.10 9.20
N VAL A 42 14.05 8.06 10.40
CA VAL A 42 13.10 7.00 10.81
C VAL A 42 11.87 6.99 9.91
N LEU A 43 11.27 8.16 9.64
CA LEU A 43 10.12 8.25 8.73
C LEU A 43 10.46 7.78 7.31
N THR A 44 11.68 8.04 6.85
CA THR A 44 12.15 7.55 5.55
C THR A 44 12.20 6.02 5.52
N HIS A 45 12.68 5.36 6.57
CA HIS A 45 12.69 3.89 6.66
C HIS A 45 11.28 3.31 6.71
N ILE A 46 10.38 3.93 7.49
CA ILE A 46 8.96 3.53 7.56
C ILE A 46 8.32 3.66 6.17
N ASN A 47 8.61 4.73 5.44
CA ASN A 47 8.09 4.97 4.09
C ASN A 47 8.54 3.87 3.10
N VAL A 48 9.79 3.41 3.21
CA VAL A 48 10.29 2.26 2.42
C VAL A 48 9.51 0.98 2.77
N GLY A 49 9.29 0.69 4.05
CA GLY A 49 8.50 -0.47 4.47
C GLY A 49 7.07 -0.42 3.92
N ILE A 50 6.43 0.75 3.97
CA ILE A 50 5.11 0.98 3.39
C ILE A 50 5.09 0.73 1.88
N ARG A 51 6.13 1.15 1.13
CA ARG A 51 6.24 0.87 -0.31
C ARG A 51 6.27 -0.62 -0.61
N VAL A 52 7.05 -1.38 0.17
CA VAL A 52 7.14 -2.84 0.00
C VAL A 52 5.77 -3.49 0.24
N ILE A 53 5.08 -3.13 1.32
CA ILE A 53 3.74 -3.64 1.62
C ILE A 53 2.74 -3.27 0.52
N TRP A 54 2.82 -2.05 -0.02
CA TRP A 54 1.97 -1.61 -1.11
C TRP A 54 2.19 -2.42 -2.40
N LEU A 55 3.44 -2.71 -2.76
CA LEU A 55 3.75 -3.58 -3.91
C LEU A 55 3.18 -4.99 -3.71
N VAL A 56 3.32 -5.55 -2.51
CA VAL A 56 2.71 -6.86 -2.17
C VAL A 56 1.19 -6.80 -2.29
N ALA A 57 0.54 -5.71 -1.86
CA ALA A 57 -0.89 -5.53 -1.98
C ALA A 57 -1.35 -5.44 -3.46
N ILE A 58 -0.58 -4.77 -4.33
CA ILE A 58 -0.85 -4.75 -5.78
C ILE A 58 -0.77 -6.16 -6.36
N VAL A 59 0.32 -6.88 -6.08
CA VAL A 59 0.51 -8.23 -6.61
C VAL A 59 -0.64 -9.15 -6.13
N GLY A 60 -0.99 -9.08 -4.85
CA GLY A 60 -2.12 -9.82 -4.30
C GLY A 60 -3.45 -9.46 -4.97
N LEU A 61 -3.68 -8.18 -5.27
CA LEU A 61 -4.89 -7.72 -5.97
C LEU A 61 -4.96 -8.28 -7.39
N VAL A 62 -3.86 -8.24 -8.14
CA VAL A 62 -3.77 -8.78 -9.50
C VAL A 62 -4.06 -10.28 -9.51
N VAL A 63 -3.45 -11.04 -8.60
CA VAL A 63 -3.69 -12.49 -8.48
C VAL A 63 -5.15 -12.77 -8.12
N ALA A 64 -5.72 -12.04 -7.16
CA ALA A 64 -7.11 -12.22 -6.75
C ALA A 64 -8.10 -11.93 -7.89
N LEU A 65 -7.83 -10.91 -8.71
CA LEU A 65 -8.63 -10.60 -9.89
C LEU A 65 -8.47 -11.66 -10.99
N ALA A 66 -7.25 -12.16 -11.21
CA ALA A 66 -7.00 -13.22 -12.18
C ALA A 66 -7.74 -14.51 -11.81
N VAL A 67 -7.66 -14.96 -10.56
CA VAL A 67 -8.39 -16.13 -10.06
C VAL A 67 -9.90 -15.92 -10.18
N GLY A 68 -10.40 -14.75 -9.78
CA GLY A 68 -11.82 -14.42 -9.93
C GLY A 68 -12.29 -14.43 -11.39
N SER A 69 -11.45 -13.98 -12.32
CA SER A 69 -11.77 -14.01 -13.76
C SER A 69 -11.83 -15.43 -14.32
N LEU A 70 -10.97 -16.33 -13.85
CA LEU A 70 -10.96 -17.73 -14.28
C LEU A 70 -12.20 -18.48 -13.78
N ASP A 71 -12.60 -18.27 -12.52
CA ASP A 71 -13.84 -18.85 -11.98
C ASP A 71 -15.07 -18.37 -12.76
N GLU A 72 -15.17 -17.08 -13.07
CA GLU A 72 -16.26 -16.53 -13.90
C GLU A 72 -16.28 -17.09 -15.34
N THR A 73 -15.16 -17.59 -15.84
CA THR A 73 -15.05 -18.14 -17.20
C THR A 73 -15.41 -19.63 -17.24
N VAL A 74 -15.23 -20.37 -16.13
CA VAL A 74 -15.57 -21.80 -16.03
C VAL A 74 -17.06 -22.03 -15.76
N GLU A 75 -17.74 -21.06 -15.13
CA GLU A 75 -19.17 -21.14 -14.81
C GLU A 75 -20.10 -20.75 -15.99
N LYS A 76 -19.54 -20.41 -17.16
CA LYS A 76 -20.27 -20.14 -18.42
C LYS A 76 -20.08 -21.24 -19.44
#